data_AF-A0A2T7BI63-F1
#
_entry.id   AF-A0A2T7BI63-F1
#
_cell.length_a   1.000
_cell.length_b   1.000
_cell.length_c   1.000
_cell.angle_alpha   90.00
_cell.angle_beta   90.00
_cell.angle_gamma   90.00
#
_symmetry.space_group_name_H-M   'P 1'
#
loop_
_entity.id
_entity.type
_entity.pdbx_description
1 polymer ?
#
loop_
_entity_poly.entity_id
_entity_poly.type
_entity_poly.pdbx_seq_one_letter_code
_entity_poly.pdbx_strand_id
1 'polypeptide(L)'
;MKASFDDIFVTTTCPSQEQLLDYVQGKLSPEERHAIELHITDCEMCSEALEGLMAIQQKEKIPGWLRQMKWETLSKLRRKSRTRRPVDFKISLVVIVCAVIFLVLALFWTYYFYVRK
;
A
#
# COMPACT_ATOMS: atom_id res chain seq x y z
N MET A 1 -8.61 25.58 -10.62
CA MET A 1 -9.82 24.73 -10.59
C MET A 1 -9.51 23.52 -9.71
N LYS A 2 -9.81 23.63 -8.41
CA LYS A 2 -9.43 22.65 -7.36
C LYS A 2 -10.60 22.60 -6.36
N ALA A 3 -11.79 22.29 -6.87
CA ALA A 3 -13.03 22.33 -6.11
C ALA A 3 -13.52 20.90 -5.85
N SER A 4 -13.84 20.62 -4.58
CA SER A 4 -14.68 19.53 -4.06
C SER A 4 -14.27 18.10 -4.46
N PHE A 5 -13.22 17.58 -3.82
CA PHE A 5 -13.02 16.12 -3.69
C PHE A 5 -13.32 15.61 -2.27
N ASP A 6 -13.55 16.51 -1.31
CA ASP A 6 -13.74 16.15 0.10
C ASP A 6 -15.13 15.52 0.35
N ASP A 7 -16.13 15.82 -0.50
CA ASP A 7 -17.48 15.23 -0.40
C ASP A 7 -17.62 13.86 -1.08
N ILE A 8 -16.60 13.39 -1.81
CA ILE A 8 -16.63 12.06 -2.45
C ILE A 8 -16.36 10.95 -1.43
N PHE A 9 -15.66 11.28 -0.34
CA PHE A 9 -15.29 10.34 0.72
C PHE A 9 -16.01 10.63 2.03
N VAL A 10 -17.29 11.02 1.94
CA VAL A 10 -18.15 11.10 3.13
C VAL A 10 -18.21 9.71 3.75
N THR A 11 -17.90 9.62 5.05
CA THR A 11 -18.09 8.40 5.84
C THR A 11 -19.56 8.05 5.85
N THR A 12 -19.96 7.15 4.96
CA THR A 12 -21.31 6.58 4.94
C THR A 12 -21.53 5.81 6.23
N THR A 13 -22.68 5.97 6.88
CA THR A 13 -23.13 5.22 8.08
C THR A 13 -23.37 3.73 7.80
N CYS A 14 -22.81 3.19 6.73
CA CYS A 14 -22.96 1.81 6.30
C CYS A 14 -22.10 0.86 7.12
N PRO A 15 -22.56 -0.38 7.36
CA PRO A 15 -21.78 -1.40 8.03
C PRO A 15 -20.54 -1.72 7.21
N SER A 16 -19.45 -2.05 7.90
CA SER A 16 -18.21 -2.43 7.24
C SER A 16 -18.36 -3.77 6.50
N GLN A 17 -17.51 -3.99 5.50
CA GLN A 17 -17.47 -5.25 4.76
C GLN A 17 -17.22 -6.47 5.67
N GLU A 18 -16.40 -6.31 6.71
CA GLU A 18 -16.11 -7.37 7.68
C GLU A 18 -17.36 -7.74 8.48
N GLN A 19 -18.12 -6.75 8.94
CA GLN A 19 -19.38 -6.96 9.66
C GLN A 19 -20.46 -7.65 8.80
N LEU A 20 -20.63 -7.23 7.53
CA LEU A 20 -21.56 -7.91 6.62
C LEU A 20 -21.15 -9.36 6.36
N LEU A 21 -19.85 -9.64 6.27
CA LEU A 21 -19.35 -11.00 6.12
C LEU A 21 -19.60 -11.85 7.36
N ASP A 22 -19.36 -11.29 8.56
CA ASP A 22 -19.63 -11.96 9.83
C ASP A 22 -21.13 -12.22 10.02
N TYR A 23 -22.00 -11.36 9.46
CA TYR A 23 -23.46 -11.57 9.42
C TYR A 23 -23.81 -12.80 8.58
N VAL A 24 -23.26 -12.89 7.37
CA VAL A 24 -23.48 -14.04 6.49
C VAL A 24 -22.91 -15.34 7.07
N GLN A 25 -21.86 -15.24 7.91
CA GLN A 25 -21.24 -16.38 8.59
C GLN A 25 -21.87 -16.70 9.96
N GLY A 26 -22.80 -15.88 10.47
CA GLY A 26 -23.45 -16.09 11.77
C GLY A 26 -22.54 -15.86 12.99
N LYS A 27 -21.52 -14.99 12.88
CA LYS A 27 -20.50 -14.75 13.91
C LYS A 27 -20.75 -13.51 14.79
N LEU A 28 -21.71 -12.65 14.44
CA LEU A 28 -22.02 -11.44 15.20
C LEU A 28 -22.80 -11.74 16.48
N SER A 29 -22.68 -10.83 17.44
CA SER A 29 -23.57 -10.79 18.60
C SER A 29 -25.02 -10.44 18.19
N PRO A 30 -26.02 -10.78 19.03
CA PRO A 30 -27.42 -10.45 18.76
C PRO A 30 -27.67 -8.94 18.56
N GLU A 31 -26.96 -8.10 19.31
CA GLU A 31 -27.08 -6.63 19.25
C GLU A 31 -26.60 -6.10 17.90
N GLU A 32 -25.40 -6.52 17.47
CA GLU A 32 -24.81 -6.10 16.20
C GLU A 32 -25.61 -6.61 15.00
N ARG A 33 -26.13 -7.84 15.11
CA ARG A 33 -27.00 -8.42 14.09
C ARG A 33 -28.26 -7.57 13.88
N HIS A 34 -28.91 -7.15 14.97
CA HIS A 34 -30.10 -6.31 14.91
C HIS A 34 -29.81 -4.95 14.27
N ALA A 35 -28.68 -4.33 14.60
CA ALA A 35 -28.26 -3.07 14.01
C ALA A 35 -28.04 -3.18 12.48
N ILE A 36 -27.48 -4.30 12.02
CA ILE A 36 -27.30 -4.57 10.59
C ILE A 36 -28.65 -4.80 9.90
N GLU A 37 -29.56 -5.57 10.50
CA GLU A 37 -30.90 -5.79 9.95
C GLU A 37 -31.67 -4.47 9.77
N LEU A 38 -31.60 -3.59 10.76
CA LEU A 38 -32.19 -2.25 10.68
C LEU A 38 -31.54 -1.36 9.61
N HIS A 39 -30.23 -1.48 9.40
CA HIS A 39 -29.55 -0.73 8.34
C HIS A 39 -29.91 -1.23 6.94
N ILE A 40 -29.97 -2.56 6.76
CA ILE A 40 -30.22 -3.18 5.46
C ILE A 40 -31.66 -2.95 4.98
N THR A 41 -32.61 -2.79 5.91
CA THR A 41 -33.98 -2.40 5.57
C THR A 41 -34.07 -0.97 5.03
N ASP A 42 -33.19 -0.08 5.48
CA ASP A 42 -33.21 1.35 5.12
C ASP A 42 -32.25 1.69 3.96
N CYS A 43 -31.26 0.84 3.67
CA CYS A 43 -30.20 1.08 2.70
C CYS A 43 -30.18 0.03 1.58
N GLU A 44 -30.72 0.41 0.41
CA GLU A 44 -30.79 -0.43 -0.79
C GLU A 44 -29.41 -0.92 -1.27
N MET A 45 -28.38 -0.09 -1.16
CA MET A 45 -27.02 -0.49 -1.55
C MET A 45 -26.46 -1.60 -0.65
N CYS A 46 -26.78 -1.56 0.65
CA CYS A 46 -26.33 -2.59 1.59
C CYS A 46 -27.15 -3.88 1.46
N SER A 47 -28.42 -3.80 1.09
CA SER A 47 -29.25 -4.99 0.83
C SER A 47 -28.77 -5.74 -0.41
N GLU A 48 -28.50 -5.04 -1.51
CA GLU A 48 -27.94 -5.63 -2.73
C GLU A 48 -26.56 -6.25 -2.46
N ALA A 49 -25.69 -5.54 -1.71
CA ALA A 49 -24.39 -6.07 -1.32
C ALA A 49 -24.51 -7.35 -0.47
N LEU A 50 -25.47 -7.39 0.46
CA LEU A 50 -25.72 -8.58 1.28
C LEU A 50 -26.21 -9.75 0.42
N GLU A 51 -27.15 -9.52 -0.50
CA GLU A 51 -27.66 -10.55 -1.41
C GLU A 51 -26.54 -11.15 -2.26
N GLY A 52 -25.65 -10.31 -2.82
CA GLY A 52 -24.47 -10.75 -3.54
C GLY A 52 -23.52 -11.60 -2.68
N LEU A 53 -23.30 -11.23 -1.42
CA LEU A 53 -22.50 -12.02 -0.48
C LEU A 53 -23.16 -13.36 -0.13
N MET A 54 -24.50 -13.39 0.00
CA MET A 54 -25.25 -14.62 0.28
C MET A 54 -25.28 -15.59 -0.90
N ALA A 55 -25.27 -15.09 -2.14
CA ALA A 55 -25.28 -15.89 -3.36
C ALA A 55 -24.01 -16.73 -3.57
N ILE A 56 -22.92 -16.41 -2.85
CA ILE A 56 -21.67 -17.17 -2.93
C ILE A 56 -21.83 -18.51 -2.21
N GLN A 57 -21.86 -19.61 -2.97
CA GLN A 57 -22.09 -20.97 -2.45
C GLN A 57 -21.00 -21.45 -1.47
N GLN A 58 -19.75 -21.00 -1.61
CA GLN A 58 -18.62 -21.44 -0.77
C GLN A 58 -18.24 -20.38 0.27
N LYS A 59 -19.17 -20.10 1.19
CA LYS A 59 -19.02 -19.08 2.25
C LYS A 59 -17.76 -19.25 3.11
N GLU A 60 -17.33 -20.49 3.36
CA GLU A 60 -16.14 -20.78 4.15
C GLU A 60 -14.81 -20.37 3.48
N LYS A 61 -14.77 -20.27 2.14
CA LYS A 61 -13.54 -19.91 1.41
C LYS A 61 -13.39 -18.41 1.17
N ILE A 62 -14.45 -17.64 1.40
CA ILE A 62 -14.46 -16.17 1.29
C ILE A 62 -13.30 -15.51 2.05
N PRO A 63 -13.05 -15.81 3.35
CA PRO A 63 -11.96 -15.15 4.09
C PRO A 63 -10.57 -15.50 3.55
N GLY A 64 -10.37 -16.70 3.01
CA GLY A 64 -9.09 -17.12 2.42
C GLY A 64 -8.75 -16.34 1.15
N TRP A 65 -9.71 -16.21 0.24
CA TRP A 65 -9.54 -15.48 -1.01
C TRP A 65 -9.41 -13.96 -0.81
N LEU A 66 -10.20 -13.37 0.08
CA LEU A 66 -10.07 -11.95 0.44
C LEU A 66 -8.68 -11.62 1.00
N ARG A 67 -8.16 -12.49 1.88
CA ARG A 67 -6.83 -12.32 2.45
C ARG A 67 -5.78 -12.36 1.33
N GLN A 68 -5.83 -13.35 0.43
CA GLN A 68 -4.84 -13.45 -0.65
C GLN A 68 -4.85 -12.22 -1.59
N MET A 69 -6.02 -11.70 -1.96
CA MET A 69 -6.12 -10.53 -2.85
C MET A 69 -5.52 -9.24 -2.26
N LYS A 70 -5.71 -9.00 -0.95
CA LYS A 70 -5.13 -7.84 -0.26
C LYS A 70 -3.60 -7.86 -0.33
N TRP A 71 -3.01 -9.03 -0.12
CA TRP A 71 -1.55 -9.21 -0.13
C TRP A 71 -0.95 -9.02 -1.52
N GLU A 72 -1.58 -9.56 -2.57
CA GLU A 72 -1.09 -9.40 -3.94
C GLU A 72 -1.12 -7.94 -4.38
N THR A 73 -2.19 -7.20 -4.07
CA THR A 73 -2.33 -5.78 -4.41
C THR A 73 -1.26 -4.93 -3.72
N LEU A 74 -1.06 -5.11 -2.42
CA LEU A 74 -0.03 -4.41 -1.66
C LEU A 74 1.38 -4.80 -2.10
N SER A 75 1.60 -6.05 -2.49
CA SER A 75 2.91 -6.53 -2.96
C SER A 75 3.33 -5.84 -4.26
N LYS A 76 2.39 -5.58 -5.17
CA LYS A 76 2.66 -4.87 -6.44
C LYS A 76 3.04 -3.40 -6.19
N LEU A 77 2.39 -2.74 -5.24
CA LEU A 77 2.75 -1.38 -4.81
C LEU A 77 4.13 -1.35 -4.14
N ARG A 78 4.41 -2.29 -3.23
CA ARG A 78 5.70 -2.39 -2.54
C ARG A 78 6.85 -2.71 -3.49
N ARG A 79 6.61 -3.57 -4.50
CA ARG A 79 7.61 -3.94 -5.51
C ARG A 79 7.97 -2.76 -6.42
N LYS A 80 6.98 -1.96 -6.84
CA LYS A 80 7.19 -0.76 -7.66
C LYS A 80 7.93 0.36 -6.92
N SER A 81 7.77 0.45 -5.60
CA SER A 81 8.53 1.38 -4.75
C SER A 81 10.01 0.95 -4.59
N ARG A 82 10.28 -0.36 -4.52
CA ARG A 82 11.65 -0.88 -4.35
C ARG A 82 12.51 -0.79 -5.61
N THR A 83 11.93 -0.81 -6.81
CA THR A 83 12.66 -0.74 -8.09
C THR A 83 12.96 0.68 -8.58
N ARG A 84 12.53 1.72 -7.86
CA ARG A 84 12.80 3.14 -8.19
C ARG A 84 13.89 3.76 -7.31
N ARG A 85 14.98 3.03 -7.10
CA ARG A 85 16.16 3.60 -6.45
C ARG A 85 17.27 3.79 -7.50
N PRO A 86 17.35 4.96 -8.18
CA PRO A 86 18.46 5.31 -9.07
C PRO A 86 19.68 5.73 -8.24
N VAL A 87 20.16 4.85 -7.34
CA VAL A 87 21.29 5.16 -6.45
C VAL A 87 22.63 4.85 -7.13
N ASP A 88 22.64 4.00 -8.16
CA ASP A 88 23.87 3.50 -8.76
C ASP A 88 24.65 4.59 -9.52
N PHE A 89 23.96 5.52 -10.20
CA PHE A 89 24.64 6.55 -10.98
C PHE A 89 25.33 7.62 -10.12
N LYS A 90 24.77 7.93 -8.94
CA LYS A 90 25.36 8.91 -8.03
C LYS A 90 26.62 8.37 -7.34
N ILE A 91 26.65 7.08 -7.01
CA ILE A 91 27.79 6.44 -6.35
C ILE A 91 28.99 6.32 -7.32
N SER A 92 28.74 5.93 -8.57
CA SER A 92 29.80 5.84 -9.59
C SER A 92 30.52 7.17 -9.83
N LEU A 93 29.78 8.29 -9.88
CA LEU A 93 30.35 9.62 -10.09
C LEU A 93 31.26 10.03 -8.91
N VAL A 94 30.84 9.77 -7.67
CA VAL A 94 31.64 10.07 -6.46
C VAL A 94 32.97 9.32 -6.47
N VAL A 95 32.97 8.05 -6.86
CA VAL A 95 34.21 7.24 -6.92
C VAL A 95 35.20 7.80 -7.95
N ILE A 96 34.72 8.22 -9.12
CA ILE A 96 35.57 8.81 -10.17
C ILE A 96 36.21 10.11 -9.69
N VAL A 97 35.43 11.00 -9.07
CA VAL A 97 35.94 12.28 -8.56
C VAL A 97 36.99 12.06 -7.48
N CYS A 98 36.76 11.15 -6.54
CA CYS A 98 37.73 10.81 -5.50
C CYS A 98 39.04 10.25 -6.08
N ALA A 99 38.97 9.40 -7.11
CA ALA A 99 40.15 8.85 -7.78
C ALA A 99 40.99 9.95 -8.46
N VAL A 100 40.34 10.89 -9.15
CA VAL A 100 41.04 12.02 -9.81
C VAL A 100 41.74 12.91 -8.78
N ILE A 101 41.05 13.25 -7.68
CA ILE A 101 41.65 14.06 -6.61
C ILE A 101 42.89 13.36 -6.02
N PHE A 102 42.81 12.05 -5.79
CA PHE A 102 43.93 11.28 -5.26
C PHE A 102 45.14 11.27 -6.19
N LEU A 103 44.92 11.13 -7.51
CA LEU A 103 45.99 11.22 -8.50
C LEU A 103 46.65 12.61 -8.53
N VAL A 104 45.86 13.68 -8.48
CA VAL A 104 46.39 15.05 -8.44
C VAL A 104 47.22 15.30 -7.19
N LEU A 105 46.76 14.83 -6.03
CA LEU A 105 47.50 14.95 -4.77
C LEU A 105 48.81 14.16 -4.80
N ALA A 106 48.82 12.96 -5.38
CA ALA A 106 50.02 12.16 -5.53
C ALA A 106 51.06 12.87 -6.43
N LEU A 107 50.62 13.40 -7.58
CA LEU A 107 51.50 14.17 -8.47
C LEU A 107 52.05 15.41 -7.78
N PHE A 108 51.20 16.16 -7.07
CA PHE A 108 51.63 17.33 -6.30
C PHE A 108 52.69 16.98 -5.24
N TRP A 109 52.49 15.88 -4.50
CA TRP A 109 53.45 15.39 -3.52
C TRP A 109 54.79 15.00 -4.14
N THR A 110 54.77 14.29 -5.27
CA THR A 110 56.01 13.88 -5.96
C THR A 110 56.79 15.08 -6.48
N TYR A 111 56.11 16.09 -7.04
CA TYR A 111 56.72 17.32 -7.50
C TYR A 111 57.33 18.11 -6.33
N TYR A 112 56.57 18.28 -5.25
CA TYR A 112 57.04 18.99 -4.07
C TYR A 112 58.27 18.33 -3.44
N PHE A 113 58.27 17.00 -3.35
CA PHE A 113 59.41 16.25 -2.82
C PHE A 113 60.65 16.34 -3.73
N TYR A 114 60.47 16.38 -5.05
CA TYR A 114 61.57 16.51 -6.00
C TYR A 114 62.18 17.92 -6.02
N VAL A 115 61.35 18.96 -5.86
CA VAL A 115 61.81 20.36 -5.83
C VAL A 115 62.40 20.77 -4.49
N ARG A 116 61.96 20.14 -3.38
CA ARG A 116 62.45 20.44 -2.03
C ARG A 116 63.66 19.57 -1.60
N LYS A 117 64.15 18.70 -2.49
CA LYS A 117 65.38 17.93 -2.31
C LYS A 117 66.47 18.51 -3.20
#